data_AF-A0A6M0BU38-F1
#
_entry.id   AF-A0A6M0BU38-F1
#
_cell.length_a   1.000
_cell.length_b   1.000
_cell.length_c   1.000
_cell.angle_alpha   90.00
_cell.angle_beta   90.00
_cell.angle_gamma   90.00
#
_symmetry.space_group_name_H-M   'P 1'
#
loop_
_entity.id
_entity.type
_entity.pdbx_description
1 polymer ?
#
loop_
_entity_poly.entity_id
_entity_poly.type
_entity_poly.pdbx_seq_one_letter_code
_entity_poly.pdbx_strand_id
1 'polypeptide(L)'
;KMTGNKFPSINSRYRIPIPESEQIISVKVATMPEVAEELYEMATEADLEGDEELEIEMPMLKNDLVPANSFLSLGMVPWDTVAYLRDNTKLHQAAEVDLKLLGEGLPIVLIQTSLPKATKLIDDLQEAQGLHGIGFNIGEDPMEETSYDLGIFKTYDGVLHLFGEFVQNDPVHKKAKQKWDKRCQATDGWCGLIIARGITGASRGQPDFKDMMALFEVRFLSTKELGIGPLQLMPISL
;
A
#
# COMPACT_ATOMS: atom_id res chain seq x y z
N LYS A 1 -44.17 19.93 2.68
CA LYS A 1 -43.99 19.91 4.16
C LYS A 1 -44.45 18.55 4.65
N MET A 2 -43.65 17.87 5.49
CA MET A 2 -44.11 16.67 6.17
C MET A 2 -45.29 17.04 7.08
N THR A 3 -46.32 16.20 7.08
CA THR A 3 -47.49 16.41 7.94
C THR A 3 -47.44 15.33 9.00
N GLY A 4 -47.10 15.71 10.24
CA GLY A 4 -46.97 14.77 11.37
C GLY A 4 -45.96 13.64 11.13
N ASN A 5 -44.75 13.96 10.65
CA ASN A 5 -43.66 12.99 10.35
C ASN A 5 -43.95 11.95 9.25
N LYS A 6 -45.04 12.09 8.48
CA LYS A 6 -45.31 11.19 7.33
C LYS A 6 -45.13 11.90 5.99
N PHE A 7 -44.62 11.15 5.01
CA PHE A 7 -44.58 11.60 3.62
C PHE A 7 -46.02 11.59 3.06
N PRO A 8 -46.57 12.76 2.68
CA PRO A 8 -47.95 12.82 2.20
C PRO A 8 -48.06 12.18 0.82
N SER A 9 -49.12 11.40 0.60
CA SER A 9 -49.47 10.92 -0.75
C SER A 9 -50.09 12.06 -1.55
N ILE A 10 -49.31 12.63 -2.47
CA ILE A 10 -49.71 13.72 -3.35
C ILE A 10 -49.74 13.18 -4.77
N ASN A 11 -50.82 13.49 -5.50
CA ASN A 11 -51.00 13.11 -6.89
C ASN A 11 -51.58 14.30 -7.67
N SER A 12 -50.84 14.74 -8.68
CA SER A 12 -51.19 15.89 -9.52
C SER A 12 -50.98 15.57 -10.99
N ARG A 13 -51.82 16.15 -11.84
CA ARG A 13 -51.72 15.99 -13.30
C ARG A 13 -51.38 17.34 -13.94
N TYR A 14 -50.32 17.35 -14.72
CA TYR A 14 -49.82 18.54 -15.41
C TYR A 14 -49.94 18.35 -16.92
N ARG A 15 -50.23 19.44 -17.61
CA ARG A 15 -50.22 19.50 -19.07
C ARG A 15 -48.97 20.25 -19.48
N ILE A 16 -48.00 19.52 -20.03
CA ILE A 16 -46.68 20.06 -20.37
C ILE A 16 -46.64 20.20 -21.90
N PRO A 17 -46.47 21.42 -22.43
CA PRO A 17 -46.23 21.62 -23.85
C PRO A 17 -44.83 21.13 -24.21
N ILE A 18 -44.69 20.43 -25.34
CA ILE A 18 -43.38 20.00 -25.84
C ILE A 18 -42.76 21.17 -26.61
N PRO A 19 -41.59 21.69 -26.22
CA PRO A 19 -40.89 22.67 -27.05
C PRO A 19 -40.51 21.98 -28.36
N GLU A 20 -40.93 22.54 -29.51
CA GLU A 20 -40.80 22.02 -30.89
C GLU A 20 -42.02 21.27 -31.47
N SER A 21 -43.13 21.13 -30.72
CA SER A 21 -44.40 20.60 -31.24
C SER A 21 -45.59 21.33 -30.62
N GLU A 22 -46.68 21.56 -31.37
CA GLU A 22 -47.92 22.14 -30.81
C GLU A 22 -48.68 21.15 -29.89
N GLN A 23 -48.13 19.96 -29.67
CA GLN A 23 -48.73 18.93 -28.83
C GLN A 23 -48.51 19.19 -27.34
N ILE A 24 -49.59 19.03 -26.56
CA ILE A 24 -49.58 19.13 -25.10
C ILE A 24 -49.75 17.74 -24.51
N ILE A 25 -48.76 17.28 -23.74
CA ILE A 25 -48.81 15.96 -23.10
C ILE A 25 -49.35 16.09 -21.69
N SER A 26 -50.26 15.20 -21.31
CA SER A 26 -50.76 15.10 -19.94
C SER A 26 -49.90 14.13 -19.12
N VAL A 27 -49.12 14.66 -18.19
CA VAL A 27 -48.25 13.89 -17.29
C VAL A 27 -48.90 13.81 -15.90
N LYS A 28 -48.96 12.59 -15.35
CA LYS A 28 -49.38 12.36 -13.96
C LYS A 28 -48.13 12.23 -13.10
N VAL A 29 -48.02 13.03 -12.06
CA VAL A 29 -46.94 12.98 -11.06
C VAL A 29 -47.55 12.60 -9.74
N ALA A 30 -47.06 11.51 -9.13
CA ALA A 30 -47.48 11.08 -7.81
C ALA A 30 -46.26 10.78 -6.95
N THR A 31 -46.35 11.08 -5.66
CA THR A 31 -45.39 10.62 -4.66
C THR A 31 -45.63 9.14 -4.34
N MET A 32 -44.60 8.42 -3.94
CA MET A 32 -44.70 7.04 -3.45
C MET A 32 -44.22 6.95 -2.00
N PRO A 33 -45.06 7.31 -1.00
CA PRO A 33 -44.67 7.28 0.41
C PRO A 33 -44.26 5.89 0.90
N GLU A 34 -44.87 4.83 0.37
CA GLU A 34 -44.55 3.43 0.70
C GLU A 34 -43.08 3.06 0.40
N VAL A 35 -42.55 3.52 -0.74
CA VAL A 35 -41.13 3.32 -1.10
C VAL A 35 -40.22 4.16 -0.20
N ALA A 36 -40.66 5.35 0.22
CA ALA A 36 -39.89 6.17 1.15
C ALA A 36 -39.86 5.58 2.57
N GLU A 37 -40.92 4.87 2.96
CA GLU A 37 -41.01 4.15 4.24
C GLU A 37 -40.13 2.90 4.21
N GLU A 38 -40.15 2.12 3.12
CA GLU A 38 -39.24 0.97 2.91
C GLU A 38 -37.76 1.39 2.94
N LEU A 39 -37.39 2.48 2.26
CA LEU A 39 -36.01 3.00 2.28
C LEU A 39 -35.60 3.51 3.67
N TYR A 40 -36.54 4.05 4.44
CA TYR A 40 -36.28 4.50 5.81
C TYR A 40 -36.13 3.30 6.75
N GLU A 41 -36.96 2.27 6.62
CA GLU A 41 -36.84 1.02 7.37
C GLU A 41 -35.50 0.34 7.11
N MET A 42 -35.07 0.22 5.84
CA MET A 42 -33.74 -0.30 5.49
C MET A 42 -32.59 0.52 6.10
N ALA A 43 -32.71 1.85 6.15
CA ALA A 43 -31.70 2.72 6.78
C ALA A 43 -31.69 2.55 8.30
N THR A 44 -32.86 2.37 8.93
CA THR A 44 -32.95 2.15 10.37
C THR A 44 -32.55 0.73 10.78
N GLU A 45 -32.77 -0.28 9.94
CA GLU A 45 -32.26 -1.64 10.17
C GLU A 45 -30.73 -1.65 10.14
N ALA A 46 -30.10 -0.87 9.23
CA ALA A 46 -28.66 -0.66 9.22
C ALA A 46 -28.13 0.08 10.47
N ASP A 47 -28.93 0.93 11.10
CA ASP A 47 -28.57 1.63 12.36
C ASP A 47 -28.86 0.79 13.62
N LEU A 48 -29.66 -0.28 13.53
CA LEU A 48 -30.09 -1.14 14.66
C LEU A 48 -29.26 -2.43 14.80
N GLU A 49 -28.44 -2.77 13.80
CA GLU A 49 -27.24 -3.60 13.97
C GLU A 49 -26.20 -2.75 14.72
N GLY A 50 -26.43 -2.60 16.02
CA GLY A 50 -25.97 -1.44 16.77
C GLY A 50 -24.47 -1.24 16.81
N ASP A 51 -24.02 0.00 16.67
CA ASP A 51 -22.65 0.49 16.97
C ASP A 51 -21.52 -0.48 16.59
N GLU A 52 -21.70 -1.28 15.55
CA GLU A 52 -20.59 -1.77 14.75
C GLU A 52 -20.15 -0.55 13.96
N GLU A 53 -19.31 0.26 14.63
CA GLU A 53 -18.32 1.12 13.99
C GLU A 53 -17.99 0.43 12.67
N LEU A 54 -18.33 1.03 11.52
CA LEU A 54 -17.95 0.49 10.23
C LEU A 54 -16.45 0.19 10.36
N GLU A 55 -16.11 -1.07 10.61
CA GLU A 55 -14.75 -1.58 10.53
C GLU A 55 -14.48 -1.53 9.04
N ILE A 56 -14.22 -0.30 8.55
CA ILE A 56 -13.32 -0.12 7.43
C ILE A 56 -12.12 -0.90 7.90
N GLU A 57 -11.93 -2.11 7.36
CA GLU A 57 -10.74 -2.92 7.53
C GLU A 57 -9.59 -2.04 7.03
N MET A 58 -9.12 -1.15 7.90
CA MET A 58 -7.98 -0.31 7.64
C MET A 58 -6.84 -1.31 7.47
N PRO A 59 -6.15 -1.33 6.32
CA PRO A 59 -5.09 -2.29 6.10
C PRO A 59 -4.06 -2.10 7.22
N MET A 60 -4.07 -3.04 8.17
CA MET A 60 -3.19 -2.96 9.33
C MET A 60 -1.77 -3.17 8.84
N LEU A 61 -0.95 -2.14 9.01
CA LEU A 61 0.47 -2.22 8.72
C LEU A 61 1.12 -3.18 9.74
N LYS A 62 1.60 -4.32 9.26
CA LYS A 62 2.27 -5.32 10.11
C LYS A 62 3.75 -5.02 10.26
N ASN A 63 4.32 -5.24 11.45
CA ASN A 63 5.75 -5.04 11.75
C ASN A 63 6.46 -6.36 12.10
N ASP A 64 6.09 -7.46 11.46
CA ASP A 64 6.53 -8.81 11.79
C ASP A 64 7.45 -9.44 10.73
N LEU A 65 7.38 -8.96 9.49
CA LEU A 65 8.08 -9.55 8.36
C LEU A 65 9.60 -9.40 8.49
N VAL A 66 10.10 -8.19 8.77
CA VAL A 66 11.55 -7.95 8.88
C VAL A 66 12.06 -8.41 10.24
N PRO A 67 12.99 -9.38 10.29
CA PRO A 67 13.46 -9.91 11.56
C PRO A 67 14.19 -8.85 12.39
N ALA A 68 13.96 -8.85 13.70
CA ALA A 68 14.72 -8.00 14.62
C ALA A 68 16.24 -8.21 14.49
N ASN A 69 17.01 -7.14 14.69
CA ASN A 69 18.45 -7.09 14.50
C ASN A 69 18.88 -7.44 13.07
N SER A 70 18.13 -7.04 12.05
CA SER A 70 18.57 -7.07 10.65
C SER A 70 19.30 -5.78 10.29
N PHE A 71 20.24 -5.85 9.35
CA PHE A 71 20.78 -4.66 8.71
C PHE A 71 19.91 -4.31 7.51
N LEU A 72 19.49 -3.05 7.42
CA LEU A 72 18.67 -2.56 6.34
C LEU A 72 19.31 -1.34 5.69
N SER A 73 19.32 -1.30 4.36
CA SER A 73 19.81 -0.14 3.61
C SER A 73 19.12 0.05 2.27
N LEU A 74 19.11 1.30 1.80
CA LEU A 74 18.71 1.66 0.45
C LEU A 74 19.95 1.80 -0.43
N GLY A 75 19.98 1.07 -1.53
CA GLY A 75 21.14 0.95 -2.40
C GLY A 75 20.79 0.98 -3.88
N MET A 76 21.76 0.60 -4.68
CA MET A 76 21.59 0.29 -6.09
C MET A 76 22.59 -0.80 -6.43
N VAL A 77 22.16 -1.77 -7.23
CA VAL A 77 23.04 -2.79 -7.80
C VAL A 77 23.12 -2.60 -9.31
N PRO A 78 24.34 -2.62 -9.90
CA PRO A 78 24.51 -2.52 -11.35
C PRO A 78 23.75 -3.62 -12.10
N TRP A 79 23.32 -3.35 -13.33
CA TRP A 79 22.57 -4.33 -14.13
C TRP A 79 23.32 -5.65 -14.37
N ASP A 80 24.64 -5.63 -14.47
CA ASP A 80 25.44 -6.86 -14.57
C ASP A 80 25.35 -7.71 -13.30
N THR A 81 25.26 -7.07 -12.13
CA THR A 81 25.01 -7.74 -10.85
C THR A 81 23.59 -8.30 -10.80
N VAL A 82 22.59 -7.54 -11.27
CA VAL A 82 21.21 -8.04 -11.36
C VAL A 82 21.17 -9.29 -12.23
N ALA A 83 21.76 -9.25 -13.44
CA ALA A 83 21.82 -10.39 -14.35
C ALA A 83 22.45 -11.62 -13.68
N TYR A 84 23.57 -11.44 -12.97
CA TYR A 84 24.17 -12.53 -12.21
C TYR A 84 23.22 -13.10 -11.14
N LEU A 85 22.54 -12.25 -10.37
CA LEU A 85 21.68 -12.69 -9.28
C LEU A 85 20.42 -13.43 -9.73
N ARG A 86 19.88 -13.11 -10.92
CA ARG A 86 18.75 -13.83 -11.52
C ARG A 86 19.03 -15.33 -11.62
N ASP A 87 20.26 -15.69 -11.96
CA ASP A 87 20.67 -17.08 -12.18
C ASP A 87 21.32 -17.75 -10.96
N ASN A 88 21.77 -16.97 -9.96
CA ASN A 88 22.63 -17.46 -8.88
C ASN A 88 22.05 -17.28 -7.47
N THR A 89 20.82 -16.80 -7.35
CA THR A 89 20.10 -16.75 -6.06
C THR A 89 19.24 -17.99 -5.87
N LYS A 90 18.89 -18.29 -4.61
CA LYS A 90 17.98 -19.42 -4.31
C LYS A 90 16.57 -19.15 -4.79
N LEU A 91 16.15 -17.88 -4.72
CA LEU A 91 14.86 -17.42 -5.18
C LEU A 91 15.05 -16.14 -5.98
N HIS A 92 14.53 -16.16 -7.20
CA HIS A 92 14.37 -14.97 -8.01
C HIS A 92 12.89 -14.80 -8.34
N GLN A 93 12.31 -13.70 -7.87
CA GLN A 93 11.02 -13.23 -8.37
C GLN A 93 11.29 -12.22 -9.49
N ALA A 94 11.05 -12.64 -10.73
CA ALA A 94 11.19 -11.79 -11.90
C ALA A 94 10.12 -10.68 -11.92
N ALA A 95 10.45 -9.59 -12.58
CA ALA A 95 9.47 -8.57 -12.93
C ALA A 95 8.38 -9.16 -13.83
N GLU A 96 7.17 -8.59 -13.75
CA GLU A 96 6.02 -9.01 -14.58
C GLU A 96 6.26 -8.82 -16.09
N VAL A 97 7.23 -7.98 -16.45
CA VAL A 97 7.63 -7.70 -17.83
C VAL A 97 9.14 -7.69 -17.94
N ASP A 98 9.66 -7.87 -19.16
CA ASP A 98 11.08 -7.70 -19.43
C ASP A 98 11.53 -6.26 -19.12
N LEU A 99 12.43 -6.15 -18.13
CA LEU A 99 12.95 -4.86 -17.70
C LEU A 99 13.80 -4.23 -18.79
N LYS A 100 13.43 -2.99 -19.17
CA LYS A 100 14.36 -2.12 -19.88
C LYS A 100 15.47 -1.72 -18.91
N LEU A 101 16.71 -2.07 -19.24
CA LEU A 101 17.90 -1.78 -18.43
C LEU A 101 18.23 -0.27 -18.51
N LEU A 102 17.42 0.56 -17.84
CA LEU A 102 17.56 2.01 -17.79
C LEU A 102 18.38 2.43 -16.57
N GLY A 103 19.07 3.57 -16.67
CA GLY A 103 19.93 4.05 -15.60
C GLY A 103 21.17 3.17 -15.34
N GLU A 104 21.85 3.43 -14.23
CA GLU A 104 23.11 2.74 -13.87
C GLU A 104 22.89 1.34 -13.28
N GLY A 105 21.68 1.04 -12.81
CA GLY A 105 21.34 -0.22 -12.16
C GLY A 105 20.02 -0.16 -11.42
N LEU A 106 19.62 -1.28 -10.83
CA LEU A 106 18.36 -1.43 -10.12
C LEU A 106 18.49 -0.84 -8.70
N PRO A 107 17.69 0.16 -8.30
CA PRO A 107 17.59 0.56 -6.90
C PRO A 107 17.04 -0.60 -6.05
N ILE A 108 17.70 -0.90 -4.94
CA ILE A 108 17.35 -2.04 -4.07
C ILE A 108 17.24 -1.68 -2.59
N VAL A 109 16.28 -2.31 -1.91
CA VAL A 109 16.30 -2.46 -0.46
C VAL A 109 17.15 -3.69 -0.16
N LEU A 110 18.18 -3.56 0.66
CA LEU A 110 18.98 -4.68 1.13
C LEU A 110 18.56 -5.02 2.55
N ILE A 111 18.18 -6.27 2.78
CA ILE A 111 17.98 -6.83 4.12
C ILE A 111 19.03 -7.90 4.34
N GLN A 112 19.93 -7.67 5.30
CA GLN A 112 20.95 -8.64 5.68
C GLN A 112 20.75 -9.10 7.11
N THR A 113 20.60 -10.41 7.31
CA THR A 113 20.30 -11.00 8.62
C THR A 113 21.00 -12.35 8.81
N SER A 114 20.70 -13.10 9.86
CA SER A 114 21.24 -14.46 10.02
C SER A 114 20.64 -15.41 8.98
N LEU A 115 21.36 -16.48 8.63
CA LEU A 115 20.87 -17.45 7.63
C LEU A 115 19.47 -18.01 7.95
N PRO A 116 19.15 -18.47 9.18
CA PRO A 116 17.79 -18.96 9.48
C PRO A 116 16.71 -17.88 9.31
N LYS A 117 17.01 -16.64 9.70
CA LYS A 117 16.08 -15.51 9.58
C LYS A 117 15.87 -15.09 8.12
N ALA A 118 16.93 -15.14 7.31
CA ALA A 118 16.88 -14.83 5.89
C ALA A 118 16.05 -15.88 5.14
N THR A 119 16.25 -17.17 5.43
CA THR A 119 15.43 -18.25 4.86
C THR A 119 13.97 -18.07 5.25
N LYS A 120 13.68 -17.83 6.54
CA LYS A 120 12.30 -17.59 6.99
C LYS A 120 11.65 -16.41 6.27
N LEU A 121 12.34 -15.28 6.16
CA LEU A 121 11.81 -14.10 5.45
C LEU A 121 11.49 -14.41 3.98
N ILE A 122 12.31 -15.23 3.32
CA ILE A 122 12.06 -15.68 1.96
C ILE A 122 10.81 -16.56 1.91
N ASP A 123 10.69 -17.52 2.82
CA ASP A 123 9.55 -18.44 2.92
C ASP A 123 8.25 -17.66 3.19
N ASP A 124 8.25 -16.74 4.17
CA ASP A 124 7.11 -15.88 4.52
C ASP A 124 6.65 -15.04 3.31
N LEU A 125 7.59 -14.50 2.52
CA LEU A 125 7.26 -13.77 1.28
C LEU A 125 6.69 -14.70 0.21
N GLN A 126 7.18 -15.93 0.08
CA GLN A 126 6.63 -16.91 -0.88
C GLN A 126 5.23 -17.35 -0.49
N GLU A 127 4.96 -17.55 0.81
CA GLU A 127 3.63 -17.85 1.34
C GLU A 127 2.64 -16.71 1.04
N ALA A 128 3.11 -15.45 1.09
CA ALA A 128 2.37 -14.25 0.68
C ALA A 128 2.30 -14.04 -0.85
N GLN A 129 2.59 -15.08 -1.64
CA GLN A 129 2.61 -15.09 -3.11
C GLN A 129 3.66 -14.15 -3.74
N GLY A 130 4.65 -13.72 -2.96
CA GLY A 130 5.73 -12.84 -3.38
C GLY A 130 5.51 -11.38 -3.00
N LEU A 131 6.42 -10.55 -3.47
CA LEU A 131 6.41 -9.11 -3.24
C LEU A 131 5.74 -8.41 -4.43
N HIS A 132 4.69 -7.63 -4.21
CA HIS A 132 4.03 -6.84 -5.24
C HIS A 132 4.75 -5.50 -5.45
N GLY A 133 5.18 -4.82 -4.38
CA GLY A 133 5.90 -3.57 -4.52
C GLY A 133 6.49 -3.00 -3.23
N ILE A 134 7.30 -1.97 -3.41
CA ILE A 134 8.02 -1.27 -2.32
C ILE A 134 7.61 0.20 -2.36
N GLY A 135 7.17 0.74 -1.24
CA GLY A 135 6.79 2.14 -1.15
C GLY A 135 7.25 2.78 0.14
N PHE A 136 7.01 4.07 0.24
CA PHE A 136 7.24 4.85 1.44
C PHE A 136 6.02 5.69 1.75
N ASN A 137 5.70 5.81 3.03
CA ASN A 137 4.58 6.61 3.49
C ASN A 137 4.95 7.41 4.74
N ILE A 138 4.32 8.57 4.94
CA ILE A 138 4.58 9.39 6.12
C ILE A 138 3.86 8.77 7.32
N GLY A 139 4.61 8.59 8.40
CA GLY A 139 4.12 8.28 9.73
C GLY A 139 4.23 9.51 10.64
N GLU A 140 3.28 9.70 11.54
CA GLU A 140 3.32 10.75 12.55
C GLU A 140 3.14 10.16 13.95
N ASP A 141 3.96 10.62 14.90
CA ASP A 141 3.74 10.42 16.33
C ASP A 141 3.10 11.69 16.91
N PRO A 142 1.80 11.65 17.28
CA PRO A 142 1.12 12.81 17.86
C PRO A 142 1.66 13.21 19.24
N MET A 143 2.35 12.30 19.95
CA MET A 143 2.89 12.55 21.29
C MET A 143 4.27 13.20 21.23
N GLU A 144 5.11 12.75 20.31
CA GLU A 144 6.50 13.20 20.17
C GLU A 144 6.69 14.29 19.11
N GLU A 145 5.60 14.78 18.50
CA GLU A 145 5.59 15.75 17.38
C GLU A 145 6.61 15.42 16.27
N THR A 146 6.87 14.13 16.08
CA THR A 146 7.93 13.65 15.19
C THR A 146 7.33 12.91 14.00
N SER A 147 7.75 13.31 12.80
CA SER A 147 7.38 12.63 11.56
C SER A 147 8.43 11.61 11.14
N TYR A 148 7.95 10.47 10.69
CA TYR A 148 8.72 9.33 10.20
C TYR A 148 8.42 9.10 8.72
N ASP A 149 9.39 8.56 8.01
CA ASP A 149 9.22 7.96 6.70
C ASP A 149 9.17 6.44 6.91
N LEU A 150 8.03 5.84 6.65
CA LEU A 150 7.75 4.42 6.85
C LEU A 150 8.02 3.68 5.55
N GLY A 151 9.03 2.82 5.53
CA GLY A 151 9.31 1.93 4.43
C GLY A 151 8.37 0.72 4.45
N ILE A 152 7.63 0.50 3.37
CA ILE A 152 6.56 -0.50 3.30
C ILE A 152 6.79 -1.47 2.14
N PHE A 153 6.62 -2.75 2.42
CA PHE A 153 6.43 -3.82 1.45
C PHE A 153 4.95 -4.10 1.30
N LYS A 154 4.48 -4.21 0.06
CA LYS A 154 3.16 -4.73 -0.28
C LYS A 154 3.34 -6.09 -0.91
N THR A 155 2.77 -7.13 -0.32
CA THR A 155 2.73 -8.50 -0.85
C THR A 155 1.54 -8.69 -1.79
N TYR A 156 1.52 -9.76 -2.57
CA TYR A 156 0.45 -10.01 -3.55
C TYR A 156 -0.89 -10.38 -2.90
N ASP A 157 -0.87 -10.94 -1.69
CA ASP A 157 -2.05 -11.15 -0.86
C ASP A 157 -2.69 -9.84 -0.32
N GLY A 158 -2.10 -8.68 -0.64
CA GLY A 158 -2.61 -7.35 -0.29
C GLY A 158 -2.14 -6.83 1.05
N VAL A 159 -1.35 -7.60 1.81
CA VAL A 159 -0.87 -7.20 3.13
C VAL A 159 0.25 -6.17 3.02
N LEU A 160 0.25 -5.20 3.94
CA LEU A 160 1.28 -4.19 4.07
C LEU A 160 2.20 -4.53 5.25
N HIS A 161 3.50 -4.60 4.98
CA HIS A 161 4.53 -4.89 5.97
C HIS A 161 5.51 -3.73 6.09
N LEU A 162 5.68 -3.21 7.30
CA LEU A 162 6.72 -2.25 7.65
C LEU A 162 8.07 -2.95 7.61
N PHE A 163 9.02 -2.38 6.86
CA PHE A 163 10.40 -2.85 6.85
C PHE A 163 11.36 -1.93 7.59
N GLY A 164 11.00 -0.65 7.75
CA GLY A 164 11.84 0.30 8.45
C GLY A 164 11.14 1.62 8.73
N GLU A 165 11.53 2.23 9.84
CA GLU A 165 11.06 3.54 10.29
C GLU A 165 12.25 4.48 10.30
N PHE A 166 12.14 5.58 9.55
CA PHE A 166 13.24 6.52 9.42
C PHE A 166 12.78 7.90 9.87
N VAL A 167 13.51 8.52 10.80
CA VAL A 167 13.21 9.89 11.23
C VAL A 167 13.31 10.81 10.01
N GLN A 168 12.22 11.51 9.69
CA GLN A 168 12.14 12.27 8.44
C GLN A 168 13.24 13.33 8.34
N ASN A 169 13.66 13.90 9.48
CA ASN A 169 14.67 14.96 9.57
C ASN A 169 16.12 14.49 9.65
N ASP A 170 16.38 13.18 9.69
CA ASP A 170 17.75 12.67 9.66
C ASP A 170 18.43 13.00 8.30
N PRO A 171 19.57 13.73 8.29
CA PRO A 171 20.27 14.07 7.06
C PRO A 171 20.76 12.87 6.26
N VAL A 172 21.07 11.74 6.92
CA VAL A 172 21.53 10.52 6.26
C VAL A 172 20.37 9.88 5.51
N HIS A 173 19.24 9.69 6.18
CA HIS A 173 18.01 9.19 5.56
C HIS A 173 17.53 10.08 4.41
N LYS A 174 17.41 11.40 4.62
CA LYS A 174 16.99 12.35 3.55
C LYS A 174 17.80 12.17 2.27
N LYS A 175 19.13 12.03 2.39
CA LYS A 175 20.01 11.83 1.24
C LYS A 175 19.83 10.45 0.60
N ALA A 176 19.67 9.40 1.41
CA ALA A 176 19.43 8.05 0.91
C ALA A 176 18.09 7.97 0.15
N LYS A 177 17.02 8.51 0.73
CA LYS A 177 15.69 8.57 0.13
C LYS A 177 15.66 9.40 -1.17
N GLN A 178 16.29 10.56 -1.19
CA GLN A 178 16.40 11.35 -2.42
C GLN A 178 17.14 10.61 -3.54
N LYS A 179 18.18 9.84 -3.21
CA LYS A 179 18.87 8.99 -4.19
C LYS A 179 17.99 7.83 -4.67
N TRP A 180 17.27 7.20 -3.75
CA TRP A 180 16.28 6.17 -4.06
C TRP A 180 15.26 6.67 -5.07
N ASP A 181 14.59 7.79 -4.78
CA ASP A 181 13.54 8.34 -5.63
C ASP A 181 14.05 8.69 -7.03
N LYS A 182 15.23 9.31 -7.12
CA LYS A 182 15.87 9.61 -8.42
C LYS A 182 16.18 8.36 -9.22
N ARG A 183 16.62 7.29 -8.55
CA ARG A 183 16.94 6.01 -9.21
C ARG A 183 15.68 5.31 -9.68
N CYS A 184 14.64 5.26 -8.84
CA CYS A 184 13.34 4.71 -9.24
C CYS A 184 12.77 5.44 -10.45
N GLN A 185 12.89 6.77 -10.52
CA GLN A 185 12.51 7.52 -11.71
C GLN A 185 13.36 7.14 -12.94
N ALA A 186 14.67 6.98 -12.76
CA ALA A 186 15.58 6.60 -13.85
C ALA A 186 15.35 5.16 -14.36
N THR A 187 14.78 4.27 -13.53
CA THR A 187 14.44 2.89 -13.87
C THR A 187 12.96 2.71 -14.21
N ASP A 188 12.24 3.78 -14.57
CA ASP A 188 10.81 3.74 -14.92
C ASP A 188 9.93 3.12 -13.82
N GLY A 189 10.28 3.39 -12.56
CA GLY A 189 9.59 2.88 -11.37
C GLY A 189 9.98 1.46 -10.95
N TRP A 190 10.97 0.83 -11.58
CA TRP A 190 11.45 -0.50 -11.15
C TRP A 190 12.46 -0.41 -10.02
N CYS A 191 12.27 -1.26 -9.02
CA CYS A 191 13.19 -1.43 -7.91
C CYS A 191 13.24 -2.90 -7.48
N GLY A 192 13.98 -3.22 -6.42
CA GLY A 192 13.99 -4.57 -5.91
C GLY A 192 14.29 -4.71 -4.44
N LEU A 193 14.16 -5.94 -3.98
CA LEU A 193 14.56 -6.38 -2.65
C LEU A 193 15.66 -7.45 -2.81
N ILE A 194 16.76 -7.27 -2.09
CA ILE A 194 17.77 -8.31 -1.92
C ILE A 194 17.75 -8.76 -0.47
N ILE A 195 17.59 -10.07 -0.27
CA ILE A 195 17.73 -10.70 1.05
C ILE A 195 19.08 -11.40 1.08
N ALA A 196 19.90 -11.07 2.07
CA ALA A 196 21.23 -11.62 2.25
C ALA A 196 21.43 -12.19 3.65
N ARG A 197 22.36 -13.14 3.77
CA ARG A 197 22.84 -13.66 5.05
C ARG A 197 24.11 -12.94 5.52
N GLY A 198 24.48 -13.19 6.78
CA GLY A 198 25.81 -12.87 7.29
C GLY A 198 25.91 -11.49 7.93
N ILE A 199 25.07 -11.22 8.94
CA ILE A 199 25.11 -9.95 9.67
C ILE A 199 26.27 -9.82 10.67
N THR A 200 26.92 -10.93 11.03
CA THR A 200 28.03 -10.95 11.99
C THR A 200 29.37 -10.93 11.25
N GLY A 201 30.06 -9.79 11.22
CA GLY A 201 31.43 -9.69 10.69
C GLY A 201 31.66 -8.50 9.74
N ALA A 202 32.78 -8.55 9.03
CA ALA A 202 33.26 -7.48 8.15
C ALA A 202 32.37 -7.22 6.92
N SER A 203 31.53 -8.19 6.53
CA SER A 203 30.62 -8.11 5.38
C SER A 203 29.26 -7.48 5.71
N ARG A 204 29.09 -6.91 6.92
CA ARG A 204 27.84 -6.25 7.31
C ARG A 204 27.61 -5.00 6.46
N GLY A 205 26.46 -4.98 5.77
CA GLY A 205 26.06 -3.94 4.82
C GLY A 205 26.74 -4.02 3.45
N GLN A 206 27.65 -4.98 3.26
CA GLN A 206 28.33 -5.26 2.00
C GLN A 206 28.43 -6.79 1.81
N PRO A 207 27.29 -7.48 1.62
CA PRO A 207 27.29 -8.91 1.39
C PRO A 207 28.00 -9.24 0.07
N ASP A 208 28.76 -10.34 0.06
CA ASP A 208 29.29 -10.92 -1.17
C ASP A 208 28.14 -11.55 -1.99
N PHE A 209 28.38 -11.79 -3.28
CA PHE A 209 27.41 -12.48 -4.16
C PHE A 209 26.89 -13.80 -3.59
N LYS A 210 27.76 -14.61 -2.97
CA LYS A 210 27.40 -15.90 -2.34
C LYS A 210 26.48 -15.77 -1.12
N ASP A 211 26.38 -14.56 -0.56
CA ASP A 211 25.58 -14.26 0.62
C ASP A 211 24.22 -13.67 0.25
N MET A 212 24.04 -13.21 -0.99
CA MET A 212 22.74 -12.80 -1.54
C MET A 212 21.91 -14.05 -1.84
N MET A 213 20.81 -14.20 -1.12
CA MET A 213 20.00 -15.42 -1.13
C MET A 213 18.78 -15.31 -2.03
N ALA A 214 18.19 -14.12 -2.13
CA ALA A 214 17.03 -13.88 -2.97
C ALA A 214 17.07 -12.50 -3.61
N LEU A 215 16.47 -12.42 -4.81
CA LEU A 215 16.23 -11.19 -5.55
C LEU A 215 14.74 -11.11 -5.90
N PHE A 216 14.12 -9.98 -5.58
CA PHE A 216 12.76 -9.65 -6.02
C PHE A 216 12.81 -8.39 -6.87
N GLU A 217 12.26 -8.47 -8.09
CA GLU A 217 12.14 -7.35 -9.02
C GLU A 217 10.68 -6.88 -9.03
N VAL A 218 10.43 -5.65 -8.57
CA VAL A 218 9.07 -5.16 -8.28
C VAL A 218 8.94 -3.68 -8.59
N ARG A 219 7.70 -3.17 -8.55
CA ARG A 219 7.43 -1.75 -8.73
C ARG A 219 7.65 -0.96 -7.44
N PHE A 220 8.17 0.24 -7.61
CA PHE A 220 8.04 1.29 -6.62
C PHE A 220 6.57 1.75 -6.57
N LEU A 221 5.99 1.81 -5.38
CA LEU A 221 4.61 2.22 -5.16
C LEU A 221 4.58 3.60 -4.51
N SER A 222 3.81 4.51 -5.11
CA SER A 222 3.43 5.76 -4.46
C SER A 222 2.49 5.50 -3.29
N THR A 223 2.34 6.50 -2.41
CA THR A 223 1.36 6.48 -1.31
C THR A 223 -0.05 6.12 -1.79
N LYS A 224 -0.45 6.61 -2.96
CA LYS A 224 -1.75 6.31 -3.56
C LYS A 224 -1.88 4.84 -3.97
N GLU A 225 -0.82 4.24 -4.50
CA GLU A 225 -0.80 2.82 -4.93
C GLU A 225 -0.68 1.85 -3.76
N LEU A 226 -0.06 2.29 -2.66
CA LEU A 226 -0.09 1.58 -1.38
C LEU A 226 -1.53 1.53 -0.82
N GLY A 227 -2.38 2.50 -1.17
CA GLY A 227 -3.78 2.54 -0.73
C GLY A 227 -3.95 3.02 0.71
N ILE A 228 -2.96 3.76 1.23
CA ILE A 228 -2.93 4.26 2.61
C ILE A 228 -2.73 5.78 2.62
N GLY A 229 -3.46 6.48 3.49
CA GLY A 229 -3.19 7.87 3.84
C GLY A 229 -1.98 7.99 4.79
N PRO A 230 -1.62 9.20 5.25
CA PRO A 230 -0.62 9.34 6.32
C PRO A 230 -1.04 8.50 7.53
N LEU A 231 -0.09 7.77 8.11
CA LEU A 231 -0.34 6.86 9.22
C LEU A 231 -0.05 7.58 10.54
N GLN A 232 -0.96 7.47 11.50
CA GLN A 232 -0.75 8.00 12.85
C GLN A 232 -0.54 6.86 13.83
N LEU A 233 0.43 7.02 14.72
CA LEU A 233 0.62 6.10 15.85
C LEU A 233 -0.56 6.26 16.81
N MET A 234 -1.33 5.19 16.97
CA MET A 234 -2.43 5.13 17.93
C MET A 234 -1.88 4.65 19.28
N PRO A 235 -2.09 5.39 20.38
CA PRO A 235 -1.75 4.89 21.70
C PRO A 235 -2.61 3.65 22.01
N ILE A 236 -1.96 2.55 22.39
CA ILE A 236 -2.67 1.37 22.88
C ILE A 236 -3.32 1.77 24.19
N SER A 237 -4.65 1.84 24.22
CA SER A 237 -5.40 1.93 25.48
C SER A 237 -5.22 0.59 26.19
N LEU A 238 -4.37 0.58 27.23
CA LEU A 238 -4.20 -0.55 28.14
C LEU A 238 -5.42 -0.73 29.05
#